data_AF-A0A969CSS4-F1
#
_entry.id   AF-A0A969CSS4-F1
#
_cell.length_a   1.000
_cell.length_b   1.000
_cell.length_c   1.000
_cell.angle_alpha   90.00
_cell.angle_beta   90.00
_cell.angle_gamma   90.00
#
_symmetry.space_group_name_H-M   'P 1'
#
loop_
_entity.id
_entity.type
_entity.pdbx_description
1 polymer ?
#
loop_
_entity_poly.entity_id
_entity_poly.type
_entity_poly.pdbx_seq_one_letter_code
_entity_poly.pdbx_strand_id
1 'polypeptide(L)'
;MTVRLLHSSELSPIRQRHELDTEFGIRTSWEYRNKAGQTVWAVAANYPSLIFTDKCSDNHSPQILGYQMVNDHQLVIAADRYEETFRLEEDNRRLRELRFVGKLIQRIWEDRFEP
;
A
#
# COMPACT_ATOMS: atom_id res chain seq x y z
N MET A 1 9.71 -5.38 -6.90
CA MET A 1 8.52 -5.41 -6.02
C MET A 1 7.35 -5.94 -6.81
N THR A 2 6.51 -6.77 -6.21
CA THR A 2 5.29 -7.29 -6.82
C THR A 2 4.07 -6.82 -6.03
N VAL A 3 2.99 -6.55 -6.75
CA VAL A 3 1.68 -6.21 -6.19
C VAL A 3 0.65 -7.11 -6.86
N ARG A 4 -0.22 -7.73 -6.05
CA ARG A 4 -1.35 -8.52 -6.53
C ARG A 4 -2.59 -8.30 -5.66
N LEU A 5 -3.76 -8.47 -6.27
CA LEU A 5 -5.03 -8.53 -5.54
C LEU A 5 -5.07 -9.79 -4.66
N LEU A 6 -5.74 -9.67 -3.52
CA LEU A 6 -5.97 -10.76 -2.58
C LEU A 6 -7.33 -11.41 -2.86
N HIS A 7 -7.37 -12.74 -2.71
CA HIS A 7 -8.64 -13.45 -2.67
C HIS A 7 -9.36 -13.23 -1.33
N SER A 8 -10.67 -13.44 -1.30
CA SER A 8 -11.48 -13.26 -0.08
C SER A 8 -10.97 -14.10 1.10
N SER A 9 -10.47 -15.32 0.85
CA SER A 9 -9.89 -16.19 1.88
C SER A 9 -8.62 -15.61 2.51
N GLU A 10 -7.84 -14.86 1.74
CA GLU A 10 -6.60 -14.21 2.22
C GLU A 10 -6.88 -12.93 3.00
N LEU A 11 -8.06 -12.34 2.82
CA LEU A 11 -8.53 -11.17 3.58
C LEU A 11 -9.15 -11.54 4.92
N SER A 12 -9.57 -12.79 5.11
CA SER A 12 -10.23 -13.24 6.35
C SER A 12 -9.47 -12.86 7.64
N PRO A 13 -8.13 -13.01 7.74
CA PRO A 13 -7.43 -12.67 8.97
C PRO A 13 -7.51 -11.19 9.33
N ILE A 14 -7.29 -10.30 8.35
CA ILE A 14 -7.32 -8.85 8.58
C ILE A 14 -8.75 -8.34 8.78
N ARG A 15 -9.74 -8.95 8.10
CA ARG A 15 -11.17 -8.71 8.32
C ARG A 15 -11.58 -9.00 9.76
N GLN A 16 -11.21 -10.17 10.27
CA GLN A 16 -11.59 -10.59 11.62
C GLN A 16 -10.91 -9.74 12.69
N ARG A 17 -9.63 -9.41 12.50
CA ARG A 17 -8.85 -8.62 13.46
C ARG A 17 -9.36 -7.19 13.62
N HIS A 18 -9.82 -6.58 12.53
CA HIS A 18 -10.20 -5.17 12.49
C HIS A 18 -11.69 -4.93 12.21
N GLU A 19 -12.51 -6.00 12.22
CA GLU A 19 -13.95 -5.95 11.96
C GLU A 19 -14.28 -5.22 10.64
N LEU A 20 -13.55 -5.57 9.57
CA LEU A 20 -13.63 -4.88 8.28
C LEU A 20 -14.67 -5.50 7.34
N ASP A 21 -15.47 -4.64 6.71
CA ASP A 21 -16.22 -4.96 5.50
C ASP A 21 -15.38 -4.59 4.27
N THR A 22 -14.42 -5.45 3.92
CA THR A 22 -13.40 -5.09 2.91
C THR A 22 -13.97 -5.08 1.50
N GLU A 23 -13.69 -4.01 0.76
CA GLU A 23 -13.97 -3.94 -0.68
C GLU A 23 -12.92 -4.73 -1.48
N PHE A 24 -11.64 -4.50 -1.15
CA PHE A 24 -10.52 -5.21 -1.75
C PHE A 24 -9.31 -5.21 -0.82
N GLY A 25 -8.30 -5.97 -1.21
CA GLY A 25 -6.98 -5.82 -0.64
C GLY A 25 -5.90 -6.30 -1.58
N ILE A 26 -4.67 -5.94 -1.25
CA ILE A 26 -3.49 -6.27 -2.03
C ILE A 26 -2.43 -6.90 -1.15
N ARG A 27 -1.62 -7.78 -1.75
CA ARG A 27 -0.33 -8.18 -1.21
C ARG A 27 0.76 -7.45 -1.95
N THR A 28 1.60 -6.75 -1.20
CA THR A 28 2.85 -6.21 -1.69
C THR A 28 3.99 -7.11 -1.21
N SER A 29 4.92 -7.44 -2.10
CA SER A 29 6.09 -8.24 -1.78
C SER A 29 7.34 -7.66 -2.42
N TRP A 30 8.46 -7.71 -1.72
CA TRP A 30 9.72 -7.15 -2.18
C TRP A 30 10.90 -7.96 -1.67
N GLU A 31 12.02 -7.84 -2.38
CA GLU A 31 13.30 -8.41 -1.97
C GLU A 31 14.35 -7.31 -2.07
N TYR A 32 15.18 -7.19 -1.04
CA TYR A 32 16.30 -6.26 -1.03
C TYR A 32 17.48 -6.86 -0.26
N ARG A 33 18.66 -6.94 -0.90
CA ARG A 33 19.90 -7.48 -0.30
C ARG A 33 19.66 -8.78 0.49
N ASN A 34 19.02 -9.76 -0.15
CA ASN A 34 18.66 -11.06 0.41
C ASN A 34 17.63 -11.04 1.57
N LYS A 35 16.92 -9.92 1.76
CA LYS A 35 15.77 -9.83 2.67
C LYS A 35 14.48 -9.74 1.88
N ALA A 36 13.65 -10.76 1.99
CA ALA A 36 12.28 -10.73 1.51
C ALA A 36 11.36 -10.06 2.54
N GLY A 37 10.40 -9.29 2.07
CA GLY A 37 9.37 -8.67 2.88
C GLY A 37 8.02 -8.72 2.17
N GLN A 38 6.96 -8.76 2.96
CA GLN A 38 5.59 -8.69 2.45
C GLN A 38 4.67 -7.94 3.42
N THR A 39 3.69 -7.25 2.85
CA THR A 39 2.61 -6.58 3.59
C THR A 39 1.29 -6.82 2.88
N VAL A 40 0.24 -7.04 3.66
CA VAL A 40 -1.15 -7.06 3.21
C VAL A 40 -1.78 -5.71 3.49
N TRP A 41 -2.45 -5.14 2.50
CA TRP A 41 -3.31 -3.96 2.65
C TRP A 41 -4.76 -4.37 2.44
N ALA A 42 -5.65 -3.86 3.27
CA ALA A 42 -7.09 -3.99 3.10
C ALA A 42 -7.75 -2.61 3.14
N VAL A 43 -8.66 -2.38 2.19
CA VAL A 43 -9.55 -1.21 2.14
C VAL A 43 -10.97 -1.69 2.40
N ALA A 44 -11.68 -0.96 3.25
CA ALA A 44 -12.99 -1.37 3.75
C ALA A 44 -14.03 -0.27 3.60
N ALA A 45 -15.25 -0.67 3.22
CA ALA A 45 -16.36 0.23 2.99
C ALA A 45 -16.80 0.94 4.29
N ASN A 46 -16.68 0.25 5.42
CA ASN A 46 -16.99 0.80 6.74
C ASN A 46 -15.93 1.78 7.30
N TYR A 47 -14.78 1.93 6.61
CA TYR A 47 -13.70 2.83 6.98
C TYR A 47 -13.15 3.55 5.74
N PRO A 48 -13.92 4.48 5.15
CA PRO A 48 -13.50 5.17 3.93
C PRO A 48 -12.19 5.93 4.16
N SER A 49 -11.37 6.00 3.11
CA SER A 49 -10.06 6.67 3.13
C SER A 49 -9.03 6.09 4.10
N LEU A 50 -9.25 4.88 4.64
CA LEU A 50 -8.27 4.17 5.46
C LEU A 50 -7.79 2.87 4.80
N ILE A 51 -6.48 2.62 4.94
CA ILE A 51 -5.84 1.35 4.59
C ILE A 51 -5.42 0.68 5.89
N PHE A 52 -5.87 -0.55 6.10
CA PHE A 52 -5.40 -1.40 7.19
C PHE A 52 -4.25 -2.25 6.67
N THR A 53 -3.12 -2.23 7.39
CA THR A 53 -1.92 -2.95 6.98
C THR A 53 -1.51 -3.99 8.01
N ASP A 54 -1.23 -5.19 7.52
CA ASP A 54 -0.65 -6.28 8.29
C ASP A 54 0.66 -6.72 7.63
N LYS A 55 1.75 -6.64 8.38
CA LYS A 55 3.00 -7.30 7.97
C LYS A 55 2.93 -8.76 8.38
N CYS A 56 3.24 -9.68 7.47
CA CYS A 56 3.27 -11.12 7.78
C CYS A 56 4.47 -11.54 8.63
N SER A 57 5.01 -10.65 9.47
CA SER A 57 6.08 -10.94 10.42
C SER A 57 5.61 -10.57 11.82
N ASP A 58 5.72 -11.49 12.76
CA ASP A 58 5.05 -11.49 14.07
C ASP A 58 5.36 -10.30 15.01
N ASN A 59 6.29 -9.41 14.63
CA ASN A 59 6.80 -8.33 15.51
C ASN A 59 6.37 -6.91 15.10
N HIS A 60 5.37 -6.75 14.24
CA HIS A 60 4.90 -5.43 13.82
C HIS A 60 3.43 -5.22 14.12
N SER A 61 3.14 -4.16 14.87
CA SER A 61 1.77 -3.70 15.07
C SER A 61 1.15 -3.35 13.73
N PRO A 62 -0.12 -3.73 13.49
CA PRO A 62 -0.87 -3.26 12.35
C PRO A 62 -0.81 -1.74 12.28
N GLN A 63 -0.63 -1.19 11.08
CA GLN A 63 -0.69 0.26 10.87
C GLN A 63 -1.93 0.61 10.07
N ILE A 64 -2.61 1.67 10.48
CA ILE A 64 -3.71 2.28 9.74
C ILE A 64 -3.13 3.51 9.03
N LEU A 65 -3.28 3.55 7.71
CA LEU A 65 -2.79 4.64 6.87
C LEU A 65 -3.98 5.41 6.31
N GLY A 66 -3.88 6.73 6.22
CA GLY A 66 -4.82 7.53 5.44
C GLY A 66 -4.50 7.37 3.96
N TYR A 67 -5.51 7.31 3.11
CA TYR A 67 -5.31 7.37 1.66
C TYR A 67 -6.35 8.24 0.97
N GLN A 68 -5.94 8.78 -0.17
CA GLN A 68 -6.81 9.56 -1.05
C GLN A 68 -6.44 9.29 -2.50
N MET A 69 -7.44 8.97 -3.32
CA MET A 69 -7.33 9.10 -4.77
C MET A 69 -7.53 10.57 -5.12
N VAL A 70 -6.50 11.22 -5.67
CA VAL A 70 -6.58 12.60 -6.16
C VAL A 70 -7.28 12.63 -7.51
N ASN A 71 -7.05 11.60 -8.32
CA ASN A 71 -7.71 11.28 -9.60
C ASN A 71 -7.40 9.81 -9.94
N ASP A 72 -7.87 9.33 -11.09
CA ASP A 72 -7.73 7.94 -11.54
C ASP A 72 -6.27 7.44 -11.63
N HIS A 73 -5.30 8.35 -11.70
CA HIS A 73 -3.88 8.03 -11.89
C HIS A 73 -3.00 8.43 -10.70
N GLN A 74 -3.58 9.00 -9.63
CA GLN A 74 -2.80 9.51 -8.52
C GLN A 74 -3.39 9.10 -7.17
N LEU A 75 -2.62 8.31 -6.44
CA LEU A 75 -2.87 7.89 -5.07
C LEU A 75 -1.92 8.63 -4.12
N VAL A 76 -2.45 9.14 -3.02
CA VAL A 76 -1.68 9.67 -1.90
C VAL A 76 -1.95 8.80 -0.68
N ILE A 77 -0.89 8.38 0.01
CA ILE A 77 -0.95 7.66 1.27
C ILE A 77 -0.23 8.48 2.32
N ALA A 78 -0.83 8.65 3.50
CA ALA A 78 -0.26 9.42 4.58
C ALA A 78 -0.22 8.62 5.89
N ALA A 79 0.87 8.80 6.64
CA ALA A 79 1.06 8.25 7.97
C ALA A 79 1.87 9.22 8.81
N ASP A 80 1.27 9.75 9.88
CA ASP A 80 1.89 10.76 10.75
C ASP A 80 2.44 11.95 9.93
N ARG A 81 3.76 12.13 9.89
CA ARG A 81 4.44 13.23 9.18
C ARG A 81 4.88 12.85 7.76
N TYR A 82 4.63 11.61 7.34
CA TYR A 82 5.01 11.11 6.03
C TYR A 82 3.83 11.09 5.07
N GLU A 83 4.12 11.43 3.82
CA GLU A 83 3.20 11.34 2.70
C GLU A 83 3.92 10.66 1.53
N GLU A 84 3.34 9.62 0.96
CA GLU A 84 3.81 8.95 -0.23
C GLU A 84 2.79 9.14 -1.36
N THR A 85 3.23 9.75 -2.45
CA THR A 85 2.42 9.91 -3.67
C THR A 85 2.86 8.89 -4.70
N PHE A 86 1.88 8.20 -5.28
CA PHE A 86 2.04 7.28 -6.38
C PHE A 86 1.29 7.86 -7.58
N ARG A 87 1.99 8.07 -8.70
CA ARG A 87 1.39 8.54 -9.94
C ARG A 87 1.67 7.56 -11.06
N LEU A 88 0.63 7.02 -11.66
CA LEU A 88 0.72 6.20 -12.86
C LEU A 88 0.89 7.13 -14.06
N GLU A 89 2.01 7.04 -14.76
CA GLU A 89 2.34 7.89 -15.91
C GLU A 89 2.10 7.14 -17.22
N GLU A 90 2.33 5.83 -17.23
CA GLU A 90 2.03 4.91 -18.34
C GLU A 90 1.62 3.54 -17.74
N ASP A 91 1.06 2.63 -18.54
CA ASP A 91 0.55 1.32 -18.09
C ASP A 91 1.54 0.55 -17.19
N ASN A 92 2.83 0.67 -17.50
CA ASN A 92 3.91 -0.03 -16.81
C ASN A 92 4.89 0.92 -16.10
N ARG A 93 4.55 2.20 -15.95
CA ARG A 93 5.47 3.20 -15.39
C ARG A 93 4.80 4.04 -14.34
N ARG A 94 5.41 4.07 -13.15
CA ARG A 94 4.91 4.79 -11.99
C ARG A 94 5.99 5.69 -11.39
N LEU A 95 5.62 6.93 -11.10
CA LEU A 95 6.40 7.83 -10.26
C LEU A 95 5.98 7.66 -8.81
N ARG A 96 6.96 7.51 -7.92
CA ARG A 96 6.76 7.47 -6.47
C ARG A 96 7.53 8.59 -5.79
N GLU A 97 6.85 9.36 -4.96
CA GLU A 97 7.47 10.45 -4.20
C GLU A 97 7.17 10.31 -2.71
N LEU A 98 8.21 10.38 -1.88
CA LEU A 98 8.08 10.41 -0.42
C LEU A 98 8.37 11.81 0.09
N ARG A 99 7.47 12.33 0.93
CA ARG A 99 7.60 13.60 1.64
C ARG A 99 7.59 13.39 3.15
N PHE A 100 8.28 14.29 3.84
CA PHE A 100 8.18 14.45 5.29
C PHE A 100 7.89 15.91 5.59
N VAL A 101 6.76 16.17 6.24
CA VAL A 101 6.31 17.54 6.58
C VAL A 101 6.36 18.45 5.34
N GLY A 102 5.82 17.95 4.21
CA GLY A 102 5.75 18.66 2.92
C GLY A 102 7.05 18.73 2.12
N LYS A 103 8.20 18.33 2.68
CA LYS A 103 9.48 18.34 1.96
C LYS A 103 9.71 17.03 1.21
N LEU A 104 10.01 17.10 -0.09
CA LEU A 104 10.42 15.95 -0.90
C LEU A 104 11.73 15.38 -0.37
N ILE A 105 11.71 14.12 0.09
CA ILE A 105 12.90 13.38 0.52
C ILE A 105 13.38 12.46 -0.60
N GLN A 106 12.45 11.83 -1.31
CA GLN A 106 12.81 10.80 -2.27
C GLN A 106 11.84 10.83 -3.46
N ARG A 107 12.41 10.67 -4.65
CA ARG A 107 11.68 10.47 -5.91
C ARG A 107 12.24 9.24 -6.60
N ILE A 108 11.37 8.32 -6.99
CA ILE A 108 11.73 7.05 -7.63
C ILE A 108 10.85 6.85 -8.85
N TRP A 109 11.46 6.47 -9.97
CA TRP A 109 10.76 5.93 -11.12
C TRP A 109 10.74 4.41 -11.01
N GLU A 110 9.56 3.82 -11.13
CA GLU A 110 9.35 2.39 -11.09
C GLU A 110 8.79 1.93 -12.43
N ASP A 111 9.59 1.16 -13.16
CA ASP A 111 9.18 0.52 -14.40
C ASP A 111 8.85 -0.96 -14.11
N ARG A 112 7.66 -1.38 -14.49
CA ARG A 112 7.21 -2.77 -14.39
C ARG A 112 7.27 -3.39 -15.78
N PHE A 113 8.46 -3.83 -16.18
CA PHE A 113 8.57 -4.73 -17.31
C PHE A 113 8.12 -6.12 -16.85
N GLU A 114 7.02 -6.63 -17.39
CA GLU A 114 6.73 -8.07 -17.30
C GLU A 114 7.82 -8.84 -18.06
N PRO A 115 8.47 -9.85 -17.48
CA PRO A 115 8.97 -10.97 -18.24
C PRO A 115 7.83 -11.92 -18.66
#